data_AF-A0A3P6E3H7-F1
#
_entry.id   AF-A0A3P6E3H7-F1
#
_cell.length_a   1.000
_cell.length_b   1.000
_cell.length_c   1.000
_cell.angle_alpha   90.00
_cell.angle_beta   90.00
_cell.angle_gamma   90.00
#
_symmetry.space_group_name_H-M   'P 1'
#
loop_
_entity.id
_entity.type
_entity.pdbx_description
1 polymer ?
#
loop_
_entity_poly.entity_id
_entity_poly.type
_entity_poly.pdbx_seq_one_letter_code
_entity_poly.pdbx_strand_id
1 'polypeptide(L)'
;MTHRMILTPKEMEEVVLKRCWLARYWGLAARYGICSDIATSKYEYWSSLAPLPFEIVLSAGQKAKEESWEKDSEENEKRSQLVQDINDLTGEGNIESMLSVEMGLKELASLKVEVTISITLAQLRLANTFRLSDPELKSPGGPKLMEALECRQYLLFLRIILTSACLLFAELSPEESEDVLFKEAWLTYFWRRALSLGIDVDIARERLQFWISRSAHSPSSHDAMEVEQGLTELRKRRIERRLWEASRSNQ
;
A
#
# COMPACT_ATOMS: atom_id res chain seq x y z
N MET A 1 37.77 -6.09 -5.28
CA MET A 1 36.94 -6.58 -4.17
C MET A 1 35.76 -5.63 -4.05
N THR A 2 34.59 -5.99 -4.57
CA THR A 2 33.37 -5.20 -4.37
C THR A 2 32.82 -5.57 -3.00
N HIS A 3 32.86 -4.61 -2.06
CA HIS A 3 32.24 -4.76 -0.75
C HIS A 3 30.75 -5.00 -0.98
N ARG A 4 30.25 -6.23 -0.79
CA ARG A 4 28.82 -6.51 -0.84
C ARG A 4 28.17 -5.73 0.30
N MET A 5 27.33 -4.76 -0.04
CA MET A 5 26.56 -4.01 0.94
C MET A 5 25.42 -4.90 1.43
N ILE A 6 25.45 -5.23 2.73
CA ILE A 6 24.47 -6.07 3.42
C ILE A 6 23.43 -5.15 4.08
N LEU A 7 22.16 -5.50 3.91
CA LEU A 7 21.04 -4.77 4.49
C LEU A 7 20.86 -5.10 5.97
N THR A 8 20.50 -4.10 6.77
CA THR A 8 20.10 -4.30 8.17
C THR A 8 18.75 -5.03 8.25
N PRO A 9 18.39 -5.63 9.40
CA PRO A 9 17.07 -6.24 9.59
C PRO A 9 15.92 -5.26 9.33
N LYS A 10 16.09 -3.97 9.65
CA LYS A 10 15.09 -2.93 9.40
C LYS A 10 14.98 -2.56 7.92
N GLU A 11 16.11 -2.50 7.21
CA GLU A 11 16.10 -2.32 5.76
C GLU A 11 15.46 -3.53 5.06
N MET A 12 15.66 -4.74 5.59
CA MET A 12 15.02 -5.95 5.07
C MET A 12 13.50 -5.95 5.28
N GLU A 13 13.04 -5.51 6.46
CA GLU A 13 11.61 -5.31 6.75
C GLU A 13 10.99 -4.35 5.71
N GLU A 14 11.68 -3.25 5.38
CA GLU A 14 11.24 -2.31 4.35
C GLU A 14 11.22 -2.94 2.93
N VAL A 15 12.21 -3.76 2.57
CA VAL A 15 12.21 -4.50 1.29
C VAL A 15 10.99 -5.42 1.19
N VAL A 16 10.70 -6.18 2.25
CA VAL A 16 9.55 -7.10 2.29
C VAL A 16 8.23 -6.34 2.12
N LEU A 17 8.05 -5.23 2.83
CA LEU A 17 6.86 -4.39 2.68
C LEU A 17 6.70 -3.87 1.24
N LYS A 18 7.78 -3.38 0.63
CA LYS A 18 7.76 -2.90 -0.77
C LYS A 18 7.43 -4.02 -1.76
N ARG A 19 7.92 -5.25 -1.56
CA ARG A 19 7.50 -6.43 -2.34
C ARG A 19 6.01 -6.70 -2.17
N CYS A 20 5.47 -6.58 -0.95
CA CYS A 20 4.04 -6.76 -0.70
C CYS A 20 3.19 -5.71 -1.42
N TRP A 21 3.62 -4.45 -1.44
CA TRP A 21 2.97 -3.38 -2.22
C TRP A 21 2.94 -3.77 -3.71
N LEU A 22 4.09 -4.11 -4.28
CA LEU A 22 4.20 -4.51 -5.68
C LEU A 22 3.32 -5.72 -6.01
N ALA A 23 3.35 -6.76 -5.19
CA ALA A 23 2.51 -7.95 -5.36
C ALA A 23 1.02 -7.59 -5.33
N ARG A 24 0.56 -6.81 -4.35
CA ARG A 24 -0.84 -6.41 -4.23
C ARG A 24 -1.32 -5.63 -5.45
N TYR A 25 -0.62 -4.56 -5.83
CA TYR A 25 -1.09 -3.69 -6.91
C TYR A 25 -0.95 -4.31 -8.29
N TRP A 26 0.10 -5.09 -8.56
CA TRP A 26 0.16 -5.86 -9.81
C TRP A 26 -0.92 -6.95 -9.88
N GLY A 27 -1.27 -7.58 -8.75
CA GLY A 27 -2.37 -8.54 -8.68
C GLY A 27 -3.73 -7.90 -8.95
N LEU A 28 -3.99 -6.73 -8.39
CA LEU A 28 -5.19 -5.94 -8.70
C LEU A 28 -5.20 -5.48 -10.16
N ALA A 29 -4.06 -5.05 -10.69
CA ALA A 29 -3.94 -4.66 -12.09
C ALA A 29 -4.28 -5.83 -13.03
N ALA A 30 -3.73 -7.02 -12.77
CA ALA A 30 -4.02 -8.23 -13.53
C ALA A 30 -5.51 -8.60 -13.47
N ARG A 31 -6.13 -8.51 -12.28
CA ARG A 31 -7.56 -8.80 -12.07
C ARG A 31 -8.48 -7.87 -12.86
N TYR A 32 -8.14 -6.60 -12.95
CA TYR A 32 -8.97 -5.59 -13.62
C TYR A 32 -8.54 -5.26 -15.06
N GLY A 33 -7.55 -6.00 -15.60
CA GLY A 33 -7.08 -5.81 -16.98
C GLY A 33 -6.29 -4.51 -17.19
N ILE A 34 -5.69 -3.95 -16.15
CA ILE A 34 -4.82 -2.76 -16.23
C ILE A 34 -3.41 -3.22 -16.60
N CYS A 35 -2.81 -2.63 -17.65
CA CYS A 35 -1.52 -3.07 -18.19
C CYS A 35 -1.49 -4.59 -18.45
N SER A 36 -2.51 -5.10 -19.15
CA SER A 36 -2.79 -6.52 -19.33
C SER A 36 -1.66 -7.31 -20.00
N ASP A 37 -0.79 -6.63 -20.73
CA ASP A 37 0.42 -7.16 -21.36
C ASP A 37 1.50 -7.58 -20.36
N ILE A 38 1.59 -6.92 -19.20
CA ILE A 38 2.65 -7.15 -18.21
C ILE A 38 2.15 -7.54 -16.83
N ALA A 39 0.92 -7.17 -16.45
CA ALA A 39 0.45 -7.23 -15.06
C ALA A 39 0.50 -8.64 -14.48
N THR A 40 0.10 -9.67 -15.23
CA THR A 40 0.15 -11.07 -14.79
C THR A 40 1.58 -11.50 -14.48
N SER A 41 2.52 -11.26 -15.40
CA SER A 41 3.93 -11.65 -15.20
C SER A 41 4.58 -10.91 -14.02
N LYS A 42 4.24 -9.63 -13.83
CA LYS A 42 4.72 -8.83 -12.69
C LYS A 42 4.13 -9.32 -11.38
N TYR A 43 2.84 -9.63 -11.36
CA TYR A 43 2.17 -10.20 -10.20
C TYR A 43 2.81 -11.54 -9.80
N GLU A 44 3.02 -12.46 -10.74
CA GLU A 44 3.67 -13.75 -10.49
C GLU A 44 5.06 -13.57 -9.89
N TYR A 45 5.86 -12.67 -10.46
CA TYR A 45 7.20 -12.38 -9.94
C TYR A 45 7.15 -11.84 -8.50
N TRP A 46 6.39 -10.77 -8.24
CA TRP A 46 6.37 -10.15 -6.92
C TRP A 46 5.67 -11.00 -5.85
N SER A 47 4.62 -11.74 -6.22
CA SER A 47 3.94 -12.67 -5.30
C SER A 47 4.81 -13.86 -4.91
N SER A 48 5.70 -14.33 -5.79
CA SER A 48 6.69 -15.36 -5.44
C SER A 48 7.65 -14.91 -4.32
N LEU A 49 7.89 -13.60 -4.20
CA LEU A 49 8.77 -12.99 -3.19
C LEU A 49 8.00 -12.48 -1.96
N ALA A 50 6.67 -12.40 -2.04
CA ALA A 50 5.78 -11.91 -1.01
C ALA A 50 4.39 -12.58 -1.16
N PRO A 51 4.23 -13.84 -0.74
CA PRO A 51 3.03 -14.62 -1.01
C PRO A 51 1.80 -14.20 -0.20
N LEU A 52 2.00 -13.49 0.93
CA LEU A 52 0.94 -13.03 1.85
C LEU A 52 1.03 -11.52 2.06
N PRO A 53 0.84 -10.71 0.99
CA PRO A 53 1.13 -9.28 1.05
C PRO A 53 0.25 -8.54 2.06
N PHE A 54 -1.02 -8.93 2.17
CA PHE A 54 -1.98 -8.27 3.06
C PHE A 54 -1.63 -8.52 4.52
N GLU A 55 -1.47 -9.79 4.90
CA GLU A 55 -1.17 -10.20 6.27
C GLU A 55 0.15 -9.62 6.77
N ILE A 56 1.19 -9.60 5.92
CA ILE A 56 2.50 -9.05 6.26
C ILE A 56 2.41 -7.56 6.55
N VAL A 57 1.78 -6.78 5.67
CA VAL A 57 1.68 -5.32 5.84
C VAL A 57 0.81 -4.97 7.04
N LEU A 58 -0.32 -5.66 7.25
CA LEU A 58 -1.16 -5.45 8.42
C LEU A 58 -0.42 -5.79 9.72
N SER A 59 0.32 -6.90 9.74
CA SER A 59 1.12 -7.31 10.91
C SER A 59 2.21 -6.30 11.23
N ALA A 60 2.89 -5.76 10.21
CA ALA A 60 3.89 -4.71 10.38
C ALA A 60 3.27 -3.42 10.91
N GLY A 61 2.12 -3.00 10.37
CA GLY A 61 1.36 -1.86 10.87
C GLY A 61 0.93 -2.05 12.33
N GLN A 62 0.44 -3.23 12.69
CA GLN A 62 -0.02 -3.57 14.04
C GLN A 62 1.14 -3.62 15.04
N LYS A 63 2.23 -4.31 14.71
CA LYS A 63 3.46 -4.33 15.52
C LYS A 63 3.94 -2.92 15.78
N ALA A 64 3.94 -2.10 14.73
CA ALA A 64 4.36 -0.73 14.85
C ALA A 64 3.44 -0.01 15.89
N LYS A 65 2.11 -0.18 15.87
CA LYS A 65 1.19 0.43 16.88
C LYS A 65 1.54 0.08 18.32
N GLU A 66 1.95 -1.15 18.54
CA GLU A 66 2.25 -1.70 19.87
C GLU A 66 3.64 -1.31 20.39
N GLU A 67 4.54 -0.80 19.54
CA GLU A 67 5.86 -0.32 19.96
C GLU A 67 5.70 0.86 20.95
N SER A 68 5.95 0.59 22.24
CA SER A 68 5.88 1.57 23.32
C SER A 68 7.02 2.59 23.23
N TRP A 69 6.79 3.78 23.78
CA TRP A 69 7.72 4.92 23.69
C TRP A 69 8.87 4.83 24.71
N GLU A 70 8.85 3.83 25.58
CA GLU A 70 9.83 3.64 26.66
C GLU A 70 10.80 2.53 26.26
N LYS A 71 12.09 2.87 26.28
CA LYS A 71 13.22 2.00 25.91
C LYS A 71 13.42 0.87 26.93
N ASP A 72 13.90 -0.27 26.44
CA ASP A 72 15.09 -1.04 26.87
C ASP A 72 14.88 -2.55 26.64
N SER A 73 15.32 -3.07 25.49
CA SER A 73 16.65 -3.69 25.28
C SER A 73 16.75 -5.19 25.59
N GLU A 74 15.80 -5.84 26.27
CA GLU A 74 15.91 -7.28 26.56
C GLU A 74 14.83 -8.19 25.92
N GLU A 75 13.60 -7.70 25.68
CA GLU A 75 12.57 -8.52 25.02
C GLU A 75 12.68 -8.55 23.49
N ASN A 76 13.40 -7.57 22.91
CA ASN A 76 13.53 -7.39 21.47
C ASN A 76 14.38 -8.51 20.83
N GLU A 77 15.28 -9.14 21.59
CA GLU A 77 16.19 -10.17 21.11
C GLU A 77 15.45 -11.49 20.82
N LYS A 78 14.56 -11.93 21.72
CA LYS A 78 13.73 -13.13 21.53
C LYS A 78 12.69 -12.96 20.43
N ARG A 79 12.17 -11.75 20.23
CA ARG A 79 11.24 -11.43 19.12
C ARG A 79 11.97 -11.27 17.78
N SER A 80 13.22 -10.82 17.78
CA SER A 80 14.07 -10.78 16.59
C SER A 80 14.43 -12.18 16.08
N GLN A 81 14.57 -13.16 16.97
CA GLN A 81 14.85 -14.56 16.64
C GLN A 81 13.73 -15.19 15.78
N LEU A 82 12.46 -14.96 16.14
CA LEU A 82 11.30 -15.44 15.37
C LEU A 82 11.15 -14.76 14.00
N VAL A 83 11.69 -13.55 13.83
CA VAL A 83 11.72 -12.81 12.56
C VAL A 83 12.91 -13.22 11.69
N GLN A 84 14.03 -13.62 12.29
CA GLN A 84 15.18 -14.22 11.60
C GLN A 84 14.81 -15.52 10.91
N ASP A 85 14.03 -16.38 11.56
CA ASP A 85 13.58 -17.66 10.97
C ASP A 85 12.67 -17.49 9.74
N ILE A 86 12.03 -16.31 9.56
CA ILE A 86 11.24 -15.97 8.37
C ILE A 86 12.12 -15.32 7.29
N ASN A 87 13.12 -14.53 7.69
CA ASN A 87 14.06 -13.87 6.77
C ASN A 87 14.95 -14.88 6.03
N ASP A 88 15.22 -16.05 6.62
CA ASP A 88 16.02 -17.11 6.00
C ASP A 88 15.29 -17.85 4.86
N LEU A 89 13.98 -17.63 4.68
CA LEU A 89 13.19 -18.27 3.63
C LEU A 89 13.06 -17.45 2.34
N THR A 90 13.50 -16.17 2.32
CA THR A 90 13.18 -15.26 1.19
C THR A 90 14.39 -14.56 0.55
N GLY A 91 15.60 -15.07 0.83
CA GLY A 91 16.81 -14.99 -0.01
C GLY A 91 17.04 -13.67 -0.77
N GLU A 92 17.72 -12.72 -0.12
CA GLU A 92 18.92 -12.00 -0.58
C GLU A 92 19.08 -10.72 0.23
N GLY A 93 19.83 -10.80 1.34
CA GLY A 93 20.16 -9.69 2.24
C GLY A 93 21.11 -8.64 1.64
N ASN A 94 21.13 -8.48 0.32
CA ASN A 94 22.03 -7.60 -0.42
C ASN A 94 21.32 -6.29 -0.84
N ILE A 95 22.12 -5.29 -1.20
CA ILE A 95 21.64 -4.03 -1.78
C ILE A 95 20.80 -4.22 -3.06
N GLU A 96 21.01 -5.31 -3.81
CA GLU A 96 20.31 -5.59 -5.08
C GLU A 96 18.81 -5.82 -4.84
N SER A 97 18.43 -6.47 -3.74
CA SER A 97 17.04 -6.60 -3.30
C SER A 97 16.36 -5.25 -3.09
N MET A 98 17.03 -4.30 -2.44
CA MET A 98 16.49 -2.94 -2.25
C MET A 98 16.38 -2.20 -3.59
N LEU A 99 17.40 -2.28 -4.44
CA LEU A 99 17.36 -1.64 -5.76
C LEU A 99 16.25 -2.22 -6.65
N SER A 100 16.03 -3.53 -6.60
CA SER A 100 14.97 -4.21 -7.35
C SER A 100 13.59 -3.69 -6.95
N VAL A 101 13.28 -3.62 -5.65
CA VAL A 101 11.98 -3.10 -5.19
C VAL A 101 11.80 -1.61 -5.50
N GLU A 102 12.86 -0.81 -5.40
CA GLU A 102 12.84 0.61 -5.78
C GLU A 102 12.57 0.81 -7.27
N MET A 103 13.16 -0.02 -8.14
CA MET A 103 12.86 0.00 -9.58
C MET A 103 11.43 -0.44 -9.86
N GLY A 104 10.96 -1.50 -9.19
CA GLY A 104 9.57 -1.97 -9.33
C GLY A 104 8.55 -0.91 -8.93
N LEU A 105 8.77 -0.22 -7.81
CA LEU A 105 7.88 0.87 -7.36
C LEU A 105 7.90 2.06 -8.32
N LYS A 106 9.07 2.42 -8.87
CA LYS A 106 9.18 3.48 -9.88
C LYS A 106 8.44 3.12 -11.17
N GLU A 107 8.54 1.88 -11.63
CA GLU A 107 7.81 1.38 -12.80
C GLU A 107 6.29 1.47 -12.56
N LEU A 108 5.83 0.95 -11.42
CA LEU A 108 4.43 0.96 -11.01
C LEU A 108 3.86 2.40 -10.94
N ALA A 109 4.64 3.34 -10.40
CA ALA A 109 4.29 4.76 -10.36
C ALA A 109 4.32 5.42 -11.76
N SER A 110 5.31 5.10 -12.59
CA SER A 110 5.45 5.63 -13.96
C SER A 110 4.25 5.24 -14.84
N LEU A 111 3.75 4.02 -14.66
CA LEU A 111 2.58 3.50 -15.36
C LEU A 111 1.25 3.92 -14.72
N LYS A 112 1.29 4.65 -13.59
CA LYS A 112 0.13 5.13 -12.84
C LYS A 112 -0.84 4.02 -12.42
N VAL A 113 -0.33 2.81 -12.17
CA VAL A 113 -1.15 1.63 -11.90
C VAL A 113 -2.03 1.83 -10.66
N GLU A 114 -1.48 2.37 -9.56
CA GLU A 114 -2.25 2.65 -8.33
C GLU A 114 -3.43 3.58 -8.59
N VAL A 115 -3.19 4.67 -9.32
CA VAL A 115 -4.21 5.69 -9.62
C VAL A 115 -5.32 5.08 -10.47
N THR A 116 -4.96 4.29 -11.48
CA THR A 116 -5.95 3.60 -12.33
C THR A 116 -6.76 2.59 -11.52
N ILE A 117 -6.13 1.82 -10.61
CA ILE A 117 -6.84 0.90 -9.70
C ILE A 117 -7.84 1.67 -8.81
N SER A 118 -7.42 2.76 -8.16
CA SER A 118 -8.31 3.56 -7.31
C SER A 118 -9.53 4.09 -8.09
N ILE A 119 -9.33 4.53 -9.34
CA ILE A 119 -10.43 4.97 -10.22
C ILE A 119 -11.34 3.79 -10.58
N THR A 120 -10.78 2.64 -10.95
CA THR A 120 -11.55 1.44 -11.32
C THR A 120 -12.39 0.93 -10.14
N LEU A 121 -11.84 0.89 -8.93
CA LEU A 121 -12.57 0.48 -7.74
C LEU A 121 -13.74 1.45 -7.44
N ALA A 122 -13.51 2.75 -7.52
CA ALA A 122 -14.57 3.75 -7.35
C ALA A 122 -15.67 3.62 -8.42
N GLN A 123 -15.31 3.33 -9.67
CA GLN A 123 -16.28 3.08 -10.75
C GLN A 123 -17.11 1.82 -10.50
N LEU A 124 -16.50 0.74 -10.01
CA LEU A 124 -17.18 -0.50 -9.67
C LEU A 124 -18.17 -0.29 -8.52
N ARG A 125 -17.79 0.47 -7.49
CA ARG A 125 -18.70 0.87 -6.40
C ARG A 125 -19.91 1.63 -6.94
N LEU A 126 -19.70 2.63 -7.79
CA LEU A 126 -20.79 3.38 -8.42
C LEU A 126 -21.73 2.49 -9.26
N ALA A 127 -21.17 1.54 -10.03
CA ALA A 127 -21.96 0.60 -10.81
C ALA A 127 -22.83 -0.31 -9.92
N ASN A 128 -22.30 -0.74 -8.77
CA ASN A 128 -23.03 -1.53 -7.80
C ASN A 128 -24.16 -0.73 -7.12
N THR A 129 -23.90 0.53 -6.76
CA THR A 129 -24.94 1.44 -6.22
C THR A 129 -26.07 1.68 -7.24
N PHE A 130 -25.74 1.87 -8.52
CA PHE A 130 -26.73 2.07 -9.58
C PHE A 130 -27.56 0.80 -9.84
N ARG A 131 -26.95 -0.39 -9.81
CA ARG A 131 -27.67 -1.67 -9.93
C ARG A 131 -28.63 -1.94 -8.77
N LEU A 132 -28.33 -1.41 -7.58
CA LEU A 132 -29.21 -1.52 -6.41
C LEU A 132 -30.38 -0.54 -6.46
N SER A 133 -30.30 0.51 -7.29
CA SER A 133 -31.34 1.56 -7.40
C SER A 133 -32.29 1.37 -8.59
N ASP A 134 -32.07 0.39 -9.47
CA ASP A 134 -32.93 0.10 -10.63
C ASP A 134 -33.16 -1.42 -10.81
N PRO A 135 -34.32 -1.98 -10.37
CA PRO A 135 -34.58 -3.42 -10.44
C PRO A 135 -34.93 -3.95 -11.84
N GLU A 136 -35.08 -3.11 -12.88
CA GLU A 136 -35.66 -3.53 -14.17
C GLU A 136 -34.66 -3.96 -15.26
N LEU A 137 -33.35 -4.03 -14.97
CA LEU A 137 -32.35 -4.52 -15.94
C LEU A 137 -31.90 -5.96 -15.68
N LYS A 138 -32.86 -6.87 -15.44
CA LYS A 138 -32.64 -8.32 -15.62
C LYS A 138 -32.84 -8.67 -17.09
N SER A 139 -31.82 -8.46 -17.92
CA SER A 139 -31.71 -9.10 -19.24
C SER A 139 -30.43 -9.95 -19.29
N PRO A 140 -30.52 -11.25 -19.67
CA PRO A 140 -29.38 -12.15 -19.69
C PRO A 140 -28.57 -11.92 -20.97
N GLY A 141 -27.56 -11.06 -20.88
CA GLY A 141 -26.65 -10.81 -21.99
C GLY A 141 -25.53 -9.84 -21.61
N GLY A 142 -24.54 -10.31 -20.85
CA GLY A 142 -23.21 -9.68 -20.89
C GLY A 142 -22.41 -10.20 -22.09
N PRO A 143 -21.24 -9.62 -22.45
CA PRO A 143 -20.49 -8.55 -21.78
C PRO A 143 -19.95 -7.46 -22.72
N LYS A 144 -20.20 -6.16 -22.46
CA LYS A 144 -19.41 -5.03 -23.03
C LYS A 144 -19.34 -3.81 -22.10
N LEU A 145 -19.12 -4.03 -20.81
CA LEU A 145 -18.87 -2.91 -19.88
C LEU A 145 -17.43 -2.40 -19.99
N MET A 146 -16.50 -3.26 -20.44
CA MET A 146 -15.07 -2.96 -20.55
C MET A 146 -14.74 -2.03 -21.74
N GLU A 147 -15.35 -2.23 -22.92
CA GLU A 147 -15.16 -1.35 -24.10
C GLU A 147 -15.81 0.04 -23.94
N ALA A 148 -16.81 0.20 -23.05
CA ALA A 148 -17.47 1.49 -22.83
C ALA A 148 -16.67 2.46 -21.93
N LEU A 149 -15.63 1.96 -21.24
CA LEU A 149 -14.82 2.72 -20.29
C LEU A 149 -13.64 3.46 -20.95
N GLU A 150 -13.20 3.02 -22.13
CA GLU A 150 -12.00 3.56 -22.80
C GLU A 150 -12.20 4.98 -23.37
N CYS A 151 -13.43 5.36 -23.76
CA CYS A 151 -13.71 6.67 -24.37
C CYS A 151 -14.19 7.77 -23.38
N ARG A 152 -14.16 7.53 -22.06
CA ARG A 152 -14.73 8.48 -21.08
C ARG A 152 -13.73 9.05 -20.08
N GLN A 153 -12.43 8.82 -20.22
CA GLN A 153 -11.45 9.05 -19.15
C GLN A 153 -11.36 10.52 -18.68
N TYR A 154 -11.51 11.51 -19.56
CA TYR A 154 -11.47 12.94 -19.20
C TYR A 154 -12.82 13.49 -18.69
N LEU A 155 -13.94 13.06 -19.27
CA LEU A 155 -15.28 13.47 -18.83
C LEU A 155 -15.71 12.75 -17.54
N LEU A 156 -15.23 11.53 -17.29
CA LEU A 156 -15.38 10.83 -16.01
C LEU A 156 -14.53 11.49 -14.93
N PHE A 157 -13.34 12.00 -15.22
CA PHE A 157 -12.54 12.71 -14.22
C PHE A 157 -13.28 13.97 -13.71
N LEU A 158 -13.88 14.73 -14.62
CA LEU A 158 -14.74 15.86 -14.25
C LEU A 158 -16.01 15.40 -13.51
N ARG A 159 -16.64 14.31 -13.95
CA ARG A 159 -17.87 13.78 -13.34
C ARG A 159 -17.65 13.16 -11.97
N ILE A 160 -16.52 12.48 -11.73
CA ILE A 160 -16.10 11.90 -10.45
C ILE A 160 -15.83 13.00 -9.42
N ILE A 161 -15.15 14.08 -9.83
CA ILE A 161 -14.92 15.28 -9.00
C ILE A 161 -16.24 16.03 -8.74
N LEU A 162 -17.16 16.11 -9.70
CA LEU A 162 -18.50 16.70 -9.50
C LEU A 162 -19.46 15.80 -8.68
N THR A 163 -19.22 14.49 -8.62
CA THR A 163 -19.98 13.53 -7.78
C THR A 163 -19.37 13.29 -6.39
N SER A 164 -18.42 14.10 -5.93
CA SER A 164 -17.83 13.97 -4.59
C SER A 164 -18.87 13.98 -3.46
N ALA A 165 -20.05 14.58 -3.65
CA ALA A 165 -21.16 14.50 -2.70
C ALA A 165 -21.89 13.14 -2.69
N CYS A 166 -21.86 12.36 -3.78
CA CYS A 166 -22.52 11.05 -3.88
C CYS A 166 -21.59 9.90 -3.43
N LEU A 167 -20.27 10.07 -3.60
CA LEU A 167 -19.25 9.10 -3.17
C LEU A 167 -19.00 9.08 -1.65
N LEU A 168 -19.38 10.14 -0.93
CA LEU A 168 -19.24 10.21 0.53
C LEU A 168 -20.22 9.30 1.28
N PHE A 169 -21.36 8.93 0.68
CA PHE A 169 -22.42 8.15 1.34
C PHE A 169 -22.52 6.67 0.93
N ALA A 170 -21.68 6.21 0.00
CA ALA A 170 -21.67 4.81 -0.44
C ALA A 170 -20.68 3.97 0.38
N GLU A 171 -21.15 2.83 0.90
CA GLU A 171 -20.30 1.81 1.53
C GLU A 171 -19.17 1.37 0.59
N LEU A 172 -17.97 1.23 1.14
CA LEU A 172 -16.80 0.75 0.39
C LEU A 172 -17.01 -0.72 -0.02
N SER A 173 -16.52 -1.09 -1.20
CA SER A 173 -16.43 -2.52 -1.53
C SER A 173 -15.46 -3.24 -0.58
N PRO A 174 -15.56 -4.58 -0.44
CA PRO A 174 -14.58 -5.34 0.34
C PRO A 174 -13.14 -5.07 -0.10
N GLU A 175 -12.89 -5.00 -1.41
CA GLU A 175 -11.57 -4.71 -1.97
C GLU A 175 -11.09 -3.28 -1.68
N GLU A 176 -11.99 -2.28 -1.75
CA GLU A 176 -11.66 -0.91 -1.33
C GLU A 176 -11.35 -0.85 0.16
N SER A 177 -12.14 -1.53 1.00
CA SER A 177 -11.92 -1.59 2.45
C SER A 177 -10.56 -2.22 2.80
N GLU A 178 -10.21 -3.35 2.16
CA GLU A 178 -8.89 -3.95 2.30
C GLU A 178 -7.77 -3.01 1.84
N ASP A 179 -7.99 -2.28 0.75
CA ASP A 179 -6.99 -1.33 0.24
C ASP A 179 -6.75 -0.17 1.21
N VAL A 180 -7.81 0.34 1.84
CA VAL A 180 -7.69 1.34 2.91
C VAL A 180 -6.89 0.78 4.08
N LEU A 181 -7.25 -0.40 4.62
CA LEU A 181 -6.52 -1.00 5.74
C LEU A 181 -5.05 -1.27 5.42
N PHE A 182 -4.76 -1.71 4.19
CA PHE A 182 -3.41 -1.94 3.71
C PHE A 182 -2.59 -0.64 3.70
N LYS A 183 -3.17 0.46 3.21
CA LYS A 183 -2.53 1.78 3.18
C LYS A 183 -2.39 2.40 4.57
N GLU A 184 -3.37 2.23 5.44
CA GLU A 184 -3.28 2.68 6.85
C GLU A 184 -2.15 1.97 7.58
N ALA A 185 -2.02 0.66 7.41
CA ALA A 185 -0.94 -0.12 8.00
C ALA A 185 0.43 0.33 7.46
N TRP A 186 0.54 0.58 6.15
CA TRP A 186 1.73 1.16 5.52
C TRP A 186 2.11 2.51 6.15
N LEU A 187 1.16 3.45 6.21
CA LEU A 187 1.38 4.78 6.78
C LEU A 187 1.79 4.69 8.24
N THR A 188 1.11 3.85 9.02
CA THR A 188 1.42 3.60 10.42
C THR A 188 2.85 3.11 10.60
N TYR A 189 3.30 2.16 9.78
CA TYR A 189 4.67 1.64 9.83
C TYR A 189 5.70 2.72 9.52
N PHE A 190 5.54 3.43 8.39
CA PHE A 190 6.54 4.40 7.95
C PHE A 190 6.64 5.63 8.86
N TRP A 191 5.52 6.09 9.43
CA TRP A 191 5.56 7.18 10.42
C TRP A 191 6.20 6.77 11.75
N ARG A 192 6.01 5.51 12.19
CA ARG A 192 6.72 4.92 13.33
C ARG A 192 8.22 4.91 13.11
N ARG A 193 8.64 4.44 11.94
CA ARG A 193 10.05 4.38 11.53
C ARG A 193 10.66 5.78 11.49
N ALA A 194 9.95 6.75 10.90
CA ALA A 194 10.39 8.14 10.86
C ALA A 194 10.60 8.70 12.27
N LEU A 195 9.63 8.47 13.17
CA LEU A 195 9.73 8.87 14.58
C LEU A 195 10.93 8.21 15.28
N SER A 196 11.14 6.91 15.08
CA SER A 196 12.24 6.16 15.70
C SER A 196 13.63 6.64 15.29
N LEU A 197 13.76 7.18 14.08
CA LEU A 197 15.01 7.70 13.51
C LEU A 197 15.14 9.22 13.66
N GLY A 198 14.23 9.88 14.38
CA GLY A 198 14.30 11.33 14.61
C GLY A 198 13.95 12.18 13.39
N ILE A 199 13.26 11.62 12.39
CA ILE A 199 12.91 12.30 11.14
C ILE A 199 11.58 13.01 11.32
N ASP A 200 11.57 14.34 11.16
CA ASP A 200 10.37 15.19 11.28
C ASP A 200 9.56 14.86 12.54
N VAL A 201 10.24 14.76 13.70
CA VAL A 201 9.72 14.17 14.95
C VAL A 201 8.30 14.59 15.30
N ASP A 202 8.00 15.88 15.30
CA ASP A 202 6.68 16.37 15.71
C ASP A 202 5.58 15.95 14.73
N ILE A 203 5.88 15.96 13.44
CA ILE A 203 4.96 15.58 12.36
C ILE A 203 4.78 14.07 12.34
N ALA A 204 5.89 13.32 12.48
CA ALA A 204 5.85 11.87 12.57
C ALA A 204 5.02 11.44 13.79
N ARG A 205 5.19 12.10 14.94
CA ARG A 205 4.39 11.87 16.15
C ARG A 205 2.91 12.13 15.93
N GLU A 206 2.56 13.30 15.38
CA GLU A 206 1.16 13.68 15.11
C GLU A 206 0.49 12.67 14.17
N ARG A 207 1.16 12.36 13.05
CA ARG A 207 0.63 11.40 12.06
C ARG A 207 0.51 10.01 12.62
N LEU A 208 1.48 9.58 13.42
CA LEU A 208 1.44 8.29 14.07
C LEU A 208 0.24 8.16 15.03
N GLN A 209 0.01 9.17 15.87
CA GLN A 209 -1.14 9.22 16.78
C GLN A 209 -2.46 9.22 16.00
N PHE A 210 -2.54 10.00 14.91
CA PHE A 210 -3.69 10.02 14.01
C PHE A 210 -4.02 8.60 13.50
N TRP A 211 -3.06 7.89 12.89
CA TRP A 211 -3.32 6.55 12.34
C TRP A 211 -3.58 5.48 13.40
N ILE A 212 -2.96 5.56 14.59
CA ILE A 212 -3.28 4.65 15.71
C ILE A 212 -4.74 4.83 16.15
N SER A 213 -5.21 6.07 16.30
CA SER A 213 -6.54 6.36 16.83
C SER A 213 -7.71 5.84 15.96
N ARG A 214 -7.46 5.62 14.66
CA ARG A 214 -8.51 5.26 13.69
C ARG A 214 -8.72 3.75 13.52
N SER A 215 -7.73 2.94 13.87
CA SER A 215 -7.73 1.52 13.48
C SER A 215 -8.69 0.59 14.23
N ALA A 216 -9.67 1.14 14.95
CA ALA A 216 -10.67 0.39 15.72
C ALA A 216 -12.01 0.23 14.98
N HIS A 217 -12.21 0.90 13.84
CA HIS A 217 -13.49 0.93 13.12
C HIS A 217 -13.34 0.40 11.70
N SER A 218 -14.44 -0.09 11.13
CA SER A 218 -14.49 -0.46 9.71
C SER A 218 -14.22 0.79 8.84
N PRO A 219 -13.38 0.67 7.80
CA PRO A 219 -13.05 1.79 6.91
C PRO A 219 -14.27 2.44 6.28
N SER A 220 -14.28 3.77 6.27
CA SER A 220 -15.30 4.60 5.62
C SER A 220 -14.80 5.22 4.32
N SER A 221 -15.72 5.78 3.52
CA SER A 221 -15.40 6.57 2.32
C SER A 221 -14.44 7.73 2.59
N HIS A 222 -14.51 8.32 3.79
CA HIS A 222 -13.58 9.36 4.23
C HIS A 222 -12.18 8.80 4.50
N ASP A 223 -12.07 7.62 5.12
CA ASP A 223 -10.78 6.95 5.34
C ASP A 223 -10.05 6.70 4.02
N ALA A 224 -10.79 6.33 2.97
CA ALA A 224 -10.23 6.17 1.62
C ALA A 224 -9.58 7.45 1.08
N MET A 225 -10.13 8.64 1.39
CA MET A 225 -9.51 9.91 1.00
C MET A 225 -8.28 10.23 1.86
N GLU A 226 -8.38 9.99 3.17
CA GLU A 226 -7.31 10.27 4.13
C GLU A 226 -6.06 9.45 3.84
N VAL A 227 -6.20 8.16 3.50
CA VAL A 227 -5.03 7.33 3.17
C VAL A 227 -4.31 7.82 1.91
N GLU A 228 -5.04 8.28 0.90
CA GLU A 228 -4.44 8.86 -0.33
C GLU A 228 -3.69 10.17 -0.03
N GLN A 229 -4.28 11.01 0.84
CA GLN A 229 -3.63 12.23 1.32
C GLN A 229 -2.38 11.90 2.13
N GLY A 230 -2.45 10.90 3.03
CA GLY A 230 -1.33 10.44 3.84
C GLY A 230 -0.17 9.91 3.01
N LEU A 231 -0.46 9.12 1.98
CA LEU A 231 0.57 8.62 1.04
C LEU A 231 1.21 9.76 0.25
N THR A 232 0.40 10.73 -0.18
CA THR A 232 0.90 11.93 -0.87
C THR A 232 1.82 12.75 0.04
N GLU A 233 1.46 12.93 1.31
CA GLU A 233 2.31 13.62 2.29
C GLU A 233 3.64 12.89 2.52
N LEU A 234 3.59 11.57 2.73
CA LEU A 234 4.77 10.72 2.94
C LEU A 234 5.74 10.83 1.75
N ARG A 235 5.22 10.76 0.51
CA ARG A 235 6.00 10.95 -0.73
C ARG A 235 6.56 12.37 -0.85
N LYS A 236 5.77 13.40 -0.57
CA LYS A 236 6.17 14.82 -0.64
C LYS A 236 7.34 15.12 0.30
N ARG A 237 7.31 14.54 1.50
CA ARG A 237 8.38 14.66 2.51
C ARG A 237 9.57 13.75 2.27
N ARG A 238 9.48 12.87 1.27
CA ARG A 238 10.51 11.88 0.92
C ARG A 238 10.91 11.00 2.12
N ILE A 239 9.94 10.62 2.94
CA ILE A 239 10.19 9.88 4.19
C ILE A 239 10.98 8.60 3.91
N GLU A 240 10.58 7.78 2.93
CA GLU A 240 11.29 6.54 2.58
C GLU A 240 12.76 6.76 2.22
N ARG A 241 13.07 7.82 1.46
CA ARG A 241 14.46 8.16 1.12
C ARG A 241 15.24 8.58 2.37
N ARG A 242 14.65 9.41 3.21
CA ARG A 242 15.29 9.90 4.43
C ARG A 242 15.49 8.77 5.45
N LEU A 243 14.59 7.79 5.50
CA LEU A 243 14.76 6.58 6.29
C LEU A 243 15.99 5.78 5.85
N TRP A 244 16.14 5.59 4.54
CA TRP A 244 17.33 4.96 3.97
C TRP A 244 18.61 5.73 4.32
N GLU A 245 18.64 7.05 4.07
CA GLU A 245 19.80 7.90 4.37
C GLU A 245 20.16 7.89 5.86
N ALA A 246 19.17 7.95 6.76
CA ALA A 246 19.36 7.92 8.20
C ALA A 246 19.84 6.54 8.69
N SER A 247 19.31 5.45 8.14
CA SER A 247 19.77 4.09 8.44
C SER A 247 21.26 3.92 8.13
N ARG A 248 21.73 4.51 7.03
CA ARG A 248 23.13 4.45 6.59
C ARG A 248 24.06 5.40 7.34
N SER A 249 23.55 6.52 7.84
CA SER A 249 24.35 7.50 8.59
C SER A 249 24.60 7.09 10.04
N ASN A 250 23.79 6.18 10.58
CA ASN A 250 23.91 5.63 11.93
C ASN A 250 24.76 4.35 12.00
N GLN A 251 25.44 3.97 10.91
CA GLN A 251 26.42 2.88 10.83
C GLN A 251 27.85 3.43 10.81
#